data_AF-A0ABD5C7A8-F1
#
_entry.id   AF-A0ABD5C7A8-F1
#
_cell.length_a   1.000
_cell.length_b   1.000
_cell.length_c   1.000
_cell.angle_alpha   90.00
_cell.angle_beta   90.00
_cell.angle_gamma   90.00
#
_symmetry.space_group_name_H-M   'P 1'
#
loop_
_entity.id
_entity.type
_entity.pdbx_description
1 polymer ?
#
loop_
_entity_poly.entity_id
_entity_poly.type
_entity_poly.pdbx_seq_one_letter_code
_entity_poly.pdbx_strand_id
1 'polypeptide(L)'
;MIDWITAIVPCFHVTPLSGGRVTKTSASGEIEWESLSAISVVGSHDSSLRLKTHSINEHGHGTHIYFDGNPVKFLQGHNLFGTDNLIPLLCCVLKKITSIPELGLNPTDFDVRSWEKGNFKLNRVDCTVMFDVGNTANA
;
A
#
# COMPACT_ATOMS: atom_id res chain seq x y z
N MET A 1 7.94 -11.61 11.27
CA MET A 1 7.04 -11.55 10.11
C MET A 1 6.73 -10.10 9.79
N ILE A 2 6.81 -9.68 8.53
CA ILE A 2 6.33 -8.35 8.12
C ILE A 2 4.81 -8.30 8.28
N ASP A 3 4.33 -7.32 9.03
CA ASP A 3 2.92 -7.14 9.35
C ASP A 3 2.36 -5.84 8.76
N TRP A 4 3.18 -4.80 8.58
CA TRP A 4 2.72 -3.56 7.97
C TRP A 4 3.75 -3.02 7.00
N ILE A 5 3.27 -2.48 5.87
CA ILE A 5 4.11 -1.77 4.91
C ILE A 5 3.45 -0.43 4.58
N THR A 6 4.26 0.63 4.60
CA THR A 6 3.91 1.92 3.98
C THR A 6 4.97 2.22 2.92
N ALA A 7 4.57 2.38 1.66
CA ALA A 7 5.48 2.57 0.53
C ALA A 7 4.87 3.45 -0.58
N ILE A 8 5.73 3.99 -1.43
CA ILE A 8 5.35 4.59 -2.71
C ILE A 8 5.93 3.69 -3.80
N VAL A 9 5.05 3.14 -4.63
CA VAL A 9 5.40 2.14 -5.63
C VAL A 9 5.04 2.65 -7.03
N PRO A 10 5.85 2.37 -8.06
CA PRO A 10 5.52 2.72 -9.44
C PRO A 10 4.27 1.93 -9.85
N CYS A 11 3.29 2.54 -10.46
CA CYS A 11 2.12 1.86 -10.97
C CYS A 11 1.40 2.82 -11.91
N PHE A 12 1.54 2.61 -13.21
CA PHE A 12 0.80 3.40 -14.17
C PHE A 12 -0.71 3.17 -14.03
N HIS A 13 -1.49 4.25 -14.16
CA HIS A 13 -2.94 4.22 -14.22
C HIS A 13 -3.47 5.50 -14.87
N VAL A 14 -4.48 5.37 -15.71
CA VAL A 14 -5.00 6.50 -16.51
C VAL A 14 -5.71 7.52 -15.61
N THR A 15 -6.61 7.05 -14.74
CA THR A 15 -7.40 7.90 -13.86
C THR A 15 -6.82 7.89 -12.45
N PRO A 16 -6.42 9.04 -11.88
CA PRO A 16 -5.92 9.09 -10.50
C PRO A 16 -6.90 8.50 -9.47
N LEU A 17 -6.37 7.61 -8.64
CA LEU A 17 -7.06 6.94 -7.55
C LEU A 17 -7.10 7.85 -6.31
N SER A 18 -8.30 8.24 -5.87
CA SER A 18 -8.48 8.99 -4.63
C SER A 18 -9.87 8.79 -4.03
N GLY A 19 -9.98 8.97 -2.71
CA GLY A 19 -11.26 9.00 -2.00
C GLY A 19 -11.80 10.42 -1.82
N GLY A 20 -11.30 11.38 -2.61
CA GLY A 20 -11.48 12.82 -2.38
C GLY A 20 -10.16 13.56 -2.13
N ARG A 21 -10.27 14.77 -1.57
CA ARG A 21 -9.14 15.66 -1.26
C ARG A 21 -9.28 16.17 0.18
N VAL A 22 -8.15 16.30 0.85
CA VAL A 22 -8.02 17.02 2.13
C VAL A 22 -7.30 18.31 1.83
N THR A 23 -7.90 19.42 2.23
CA THR A 23 -7.39 20.76 1.98
C THR A 23 -7.27 21.49 3.30
N LYS A 24 -6.14 22.15 3.54
CA LYS A 24 -6.02 23.13 4.61
C LYS A 24 -6.28 24.51 4.04
N THR A 25 -7.30 25.15 4.59
CA THR A 25 -7.70 26.50 4.21
C THR A 25 -7.35 27.46 5.33
N SER A 26 -6.76 28.60 5.00
CA SER A 26 -6.46 29.66 5.95
C SER A 26 -7.75 30.36 6.42
N ALA A 27 -7.65 31.20 7.46
CA ALA A 27 -8.77 31.99 7.94
C ALA A 27 -9.31 33.00 6.89
N SER A 28 -8.49 33.39 5.89
CA SER A 28 -8.91 34.25 4.78
C SER A 28 -9.60 33.49 3.64
N GLY A 29 -9.66 32.15 3.70
CA GLY A 29 -10.25 31.31 2.66
C GLY A 29 -9.26 30.82 1.60
N GLU A 30 -7.95 31.11 1.74
CA GLU A 30 -6.93 30.64 0.80
C GLU A 30 -6.51 29.19 1.08
N ILE A 31 -6.26 28.41 0.03
CA ILE A 31 -5.76 27.03 0.16
C ILE A 31 -4.26 27.07 0.43
N GLU A 32 -3.86 26.67 1.63
CA GLU A 32 -2.43 26.58 2.02
C GLU A 32 -1.77 25.31 1.49
N TRP A 33 -2.48 24.18 1.56
CA TRP A 33 -2.02 22.92 0.98
C TRP A 33 -3.18 21.96 0.72
N GLU A 34 -2.92 20.97 -0.11
CA GLU A 34 -3.87 19.92 -0.43
C GLU A 34 -3.21 18.56 -0.65
N SER A 35 -3.93 17.49 -0.32
CA SER A 35 -3.54 16.11 -0.62
C SER A 35 -4.75 15.26 -0.98
N LEU A 36 -4.55 14.27 -1.86
CA LEU A 36 -5.56 13.23 -2.11
C LEU A 36 -5.81 12.41 -0.84
N SER A 37 -7.06 12.10 -0.54
CA SER A 37 -7.41 11.12 0.50
C SER A 37 -7.28 9.70 -0.06
N ALA A 38 -6.82 8.77 0.78
CA ALA A 38 -6.68 7.38 0.40
C ALA A 38 -8.04 6.67 0.44
N ILE A 39 -8.30 5.84 -0.57
CA ILE A 39 -9.40 4.88 -0.55
C ILE A 39 -9.03 3.66 0.29
N SER A 40 -10.05 2.98 0.80
CA SER A 40 -9.91 1.68 1.47
C SER A 40 -10.25 0.58 0.48
N VAL A 41 -9.28 -0.29 0.18
CA VAL A 41 -9.47 -1.48 -0.66
C VAL A 41 -9.64 -2.68 0.27
N VAL A 42 -10.83 -3.24 0.27
CA VAL A 42 -11.19 -4.39 1.13
C VAL A 42 -10.83 -5.69 0.42
N GLY A 43 -9.99 -6.50 1.06
CA GLY A 43 -9.64 -7.84 0.60
C GLY A 43 -10.74 -8.85 0.92
N SER A 44 -10.53 -10.10 0.50
CA SER A 44 -11.52 -11.18 0.66
C SER A 44 -11.85 -11.55 2.11
N HIS A 45 -11.12 -11.01 3.09
CA HIS A 45 -11.22 -11.33 4.51
C HIS A 45 -11.47 -10.10 5.40
N ASP A 46 -12.13 -9.07 4.84
CA ASP A 46 -12.46 -7.82 5.55
C ASP A 46 -11.25 -7.03 6.09
N SER A 47 -10.06 -7.35 5.56
CA SER A 47 -8.83 -6.60 5.77
C SER A 47 -8.72 -5.51 4.72
N SER A 48 -8.41 -4.28 5.14
CA SER A 48 -8.30 -3.15 4.23
C SER A 48 -6.86 -2.69 4.03
N LEU A 49 -6.57 -2.28 2.79
CA LEU A 49 -5.37 -1.53 2.42
C LEU A 49 -5.78 -0.11 2.06
N ARG A 50 -4.93 0.87 2.37
CA ARG A 50 -5.15 2.26 1.97
C ARG A 50 -4.32 2.59 0.74
N LEU A 51 -5.00 2.99 -0.33
CA LEU A 51 -4.37 3.34 -1.61
C LEU A 51 -4.76 4.74 -2.07
N LYS A 52 -3.82 5.45 -2.70
CA LYS A 52 -4.10 6.65 -3.50
C LYS A 52 -3.00 6.86 -4.54
N THR A 53 -3.29 7.64 -5.57
CA THR A 53 -2.24 8.20 -6.42
C THR A 53 -1.32 9.06 -5.58
N HIS A 54 -0.01 8.85 -5.75
CA HIS A 54 1.03 9.66 -5.13
C HIS A 54 1.63 10.66 -6.11
N SER A 55 1.84 10.25 -7.36
CA SER A 55 2.47 11.06 -8.40
C SER A 55 1.72 10.92 -9.71
N ILE A 56 1.67 12.01 -10.48
CA ILE A 56 1.09 12.07 -11.82
C ILE A 56 2.14 12.54 -12.83
N ASN A 57 1.96 12.20 -14.10
CA ASN A 57 2.78 12.73 -15.19
C ASN A 57 2.16 14.01 -15.78
N GLU A 58 2.81 14.55 -16.81
CA GLU A 58 2.38 15.74 -17.55
C GLU A 58 1.03 15.60 -18.26
N HIS A 59 0.54 14.37 -18.47
CA HIS A 59 -0.77 14.08 -19.04
C HIS A 59 -1.85 13.87 -17.97
N GLY A 60 -1.52 14.03 -16.69
CA GLY A 60 -2.46 13.81 -15.58
C GLY A 60 -2.69 12.34 -15.22
N HIS A 61 -1.96 11.41 -15.85
CA HIS A 61 -2.03 9.98 -15.50
C HIS A 61 -1.19 9.70 -14.26
N GLY A 62 -1.67 8.80 -13.41
CA GLY A 62 -0.93 8.34 -12.25
C GLY A 62 0.29 7.51 -12.63
N THR A 63 1.42 7.79 -11.99
CA THR A 63 2.69 7.07 -12.19
C THR A 63 3.09 6.26 -10.96
N HIS A 64 2.65 6.68 -9.79
CA HIS A 64 2.94 6.03 -8.53
C HIS A 64 1.70 5.99 -7.65
N ILE A 65 1.58 4.92 -6.87
CA ILE A 65 0.58 4.81 -5.81
C ILE A 65 1.25 4.80 -4.44
N TYR A 66 0.59 5.42 -3.49
CA TYR A 66 0.85 5.24 -2.07
C TYR A 66 0.15 3.96 -1.61
N PHE A 67 0.91 3.08 -0.97
CA PHE A 67 0.46 1.86 -0.34
C PHE A 67 0.62 1.98 1.16
N ASP A 68 -0.41 1.63 1.93
CA ASP A 68 -0.35 1.59 3.39
C ASP A 68 -1.32 0.56 3.94
N GLY A 69 -0.77 -0.49 4.57
CA GLY A 69 -1.60 -1.52 5.16
C GLY A 69 -0.84 -2.81 5.43
N ASN A 70 -1.61 -3.83 5.79
CA ASN A 70 -1.11 -5.15 6.11
C ASN A 70 -1.22 -6.10 4.90
N PRO A 71 -0.11 -6.42 4.22
CA PRO A 71 -0.15 -7.27 3.04
C PRO A 71 -0.53 -8.72 3.36
N VAL A 72 -0.10 -9.26 4.50
CA VAL A 72 -0.36 -10.66 4.88
C VAL A 72 -1.84 -10.85 5.20
N LYS A 73 -2.41 -9.97 6.03
CA LYS A 73 -3.84 -9.97 6.33
C LYS A 73 -4.69 -9.75 5.09
N PHE A 74 -4.23 -8.92 4.14
CA PHE A 74 -4.94 -8.72 2.87
C PHE A 74 -4.96 -9.98 2.01
N LEU A 75 -3.84 -10.71 1.94
CA LEU A 75 -3.71 -11.92 1.13
C LEU A 75 -4.35 -13.16 1.77
N GLN A 76 -4.32 -13.29 3.10
CA GLN A 76 -4.65 -14.53 3.82
C GLN A 76 -5.76 -14.39 4.87
N GLY A 77 -6.13 -13.16 5.24
CA GLY A 77 -7.14 -12.87 6.26
C GLY A 77 -6.65 -12.86 7.71
N HIS A 78 -5.41 -13.28 7.96
CA HIS A 78 -4.80 -13.29 9.30
C HIS A 78 -3.30 -12.99 9.20
N ASN A 79 -2.66 -12.74 10.36
CA ASN A 79 -1.21 -12.51 10.47
C ASN A 79 -0.49 -13.62 11.25
N LEU A 80 -1.07 -14.83 11.27
CA LEU A 80 -0.51 -15.93 12.05
C LEU A 80 0.73 -16.53 11.37
N PHE A 81 0.75 -16.52 10.04
CA PHE A 81 1.85 -16.99 9.21
C PHE A 81 2.13 -15.96 8.12
N GLY A 82 3.37 -15.89 7.65
CA GLY A 82 3.76 -15.00 6.58
C GLY A 82 5.26 -14.97 6.41
N THR A 83 5.80 -13.88 5.88
CA THR A 83 7.19 -13.80 5.44
C THR A 83 7.89 -12.55 5.92
N ASP A 84 9.20 -12.64 6.11
CA ASP A 84 10.10 -11.50 6.32
C ASP A 84 10.71 -11.00 4.99
N ASN A 85 10.38 -11.65 3.87
CA ASN A 85 10.87 -11.26 2.56
C ASN A 85 9.99 -10.17 1.94
N LEU A 86 10.43 -8.92 2.10
CA LEU A 86 9.71 -7.71 1.71
C LEU A 86 9.32 -7.68 0.23
N ILE A 87 10.27 -7.95 -0.67
CA ILE A 87 10.07 -7.74 -2.11
C ILE A 87 9.01 -8.71 -2.67
N PRO A 88 9.12 -10.04 -2.50
CA PRO A 88 8.10 -10.96 -2.98
C PRO A 88 6.73 -10.74 -2.34
N LEU A 89 6.69 -10.36 -1.06
CA LEU A 89 5.44 -10.03 -0.36
C LEU A 89 4.75 -8.82 -1.00
N LEU A 90 5.49 -7.72 -1.19
CA LEU A 90 4.95 -6.51 -1.80
C LEU A 90 4.57 -6.75 -3.28
N CYS A 91 5.39 -7.48 -4.05
CA CYS A 91 5.05 -7.86 -5.42
C CYS A 91 3.75 -8.69 -5.49
N CYS A 92 3.57 -9.64 -4.58
CA CYS A 92 2.37 -10.48 -4.54
C CYS A 92 1.11 -9.66 -4.27
N VAL A 93 1.16 -8.79 -3.26
CA VAL A 93 0.00 -7.94 -2.92
C VAL A 93 -0.30 -6.93 -4.01
N LEU A 94 0.72 -6.33 -4.64
CA LEU A 94 0.52 -5.39 -5.75
C LEU A 94 -0.12 -6.08 -6.96
N LYS A 95 0.36 -7.27 -7.36
CA LYS A 95 -0.26 -8.07 -8.43
C LYS A 95 -1.73 -8.39 -8.12
N LYS A 96 -2.05 -8.68 -6.85
CA LYS A 96 -3.44 -8.91 -6.42
C LYS A 96 -4.28 -7.64 -6.54
N ILE A 97 -3.78 -6.50 -6.06
CA ILE A 97 -4.48 -5.21 -6.13
C ILE A 97 -4.70 -4.79 -7.59
N THR A 98 -3.70 -4.91 -8.46
CA THR A 98 -3.85 -4.54 -9.88
C THR A 98 -4.76 -5.48 -10.66
N SER A 99 -5.11 -6.64 -10.10
CA SER A 99 -6.12 -7.53 -10.69
C SER A 99 -7.56 -7.11 -10.38
N ILE A 100 -7.78 -6.08 -9.56
CA ILE A 100 -9.10 -5.54 -9.19
C ILE A 100 -9.51 -4.48 -10.22
N PRO A 101 -10.48 -4.76 -11.13
CA PRO A 101 -10.81 -3.86 -12.24
C PRO A 101 -11.31 -2.49 -11.78
N GLU A 102 -12.02 -2.43 -10.65
CA GLU A 102 -12.61 -1.21 -10.09
C GLU A 102 -11.55 -0.18 -9.67
N LEU A 103 -10.29 -0.60 -9.47
CA LEU A 103 -9.20 0.30 -9.13
C LEU A 103 -8.57 0.98 -10.35
N GLY A 104 -8.85 0.49 -11.57
CA GLY A 104 -8.34 1.08 -12.81
C GLY A 104 -6.81 1.14 -12.91
N LEU A 105 -6.10 0.30 -12.15
CA LEU A 105 -4.64 0.24 -12.15
C LEU A 105 -4.17 -0.57 -13.36
N ASN A 106 -3.20 -0.03 -14.12
CA ASN A 106 -2.69 -0.65 -15.33
C ASN A 106 -1.16 -0.54 -15.36
N PRO A 107 -0.45 -1.26 -14.47
CA PRO A 107 1.00 -1.20 -14.39
C PRO A 107 1.63 -1.63 -15.72
N THR A 108 2.67 -0.93 -16.14
CA THR A 108 3.47 -1.34 -17.30
C THR A 108 4.41 -2.50 -16.93
N ASP A 109 4.96 -3.19 -17.94
CA ASP A 109 6.02 -4.19 -17.72
C ASP A 109 7.23 -3.60 -16.98
N PHE A 110 7.51 -2.30 -17.17
CA PHE A 110 8.58 -1.61 -16.47
C PHE A 110 8.25 -1.41 -14.98
N ASP A 111 7.00 -1.10 -14.64
CA ASP A 111 6.54 -1.00 -13.26
C ASP A 111 6.68 -2.35 -12.55
N VAL A 112 6.21 -3.43 -13.17
CA VAL A 112 6.29 -4.78 -12.61
C VAL A 112 7.75 -5.21 -12.39
N ARG A 113 8.63 -5.00 -13.37
CA ARG A 113 10.08 -5.25 -13.22
C ARG A 113 10.72 -4.37 -12.14
N SER A 114 10.22 -3.15 -11.96
CA SER A 114 10.67 -2.26 -10.89
C SER A 114 10.29 -2.80 -9.52
N TRP A 115 9.07 -3.35 -9.35
CA TRP A 115 8.67 -4.02 -8.12
C TRP A 115 9.58 -5.20 -7.78
N GLU A 116 9.82 -6.06 -8.77
CA GLU A 116 10.62 -7.28 -8.61
C GLU A 116 12.09 -6.98 -8.27
N LYS A 117 12.58 -5.79 -8.60
CA LYS A 117 13.91 -5.29 -8.24
C LYS A 117 13.96 -4.54 -6.90
N GLY A 118 12.82 -4.31 -6.25
CA GLY A 118 12.77 -3.51 -5.03
C GLY A 118 12.81 -2.00 -5.27
N ASN A 119 12.55 -1.52 -6.50
CA ASN A 119 12.60 -0.11 -6.86
C ASN A 119 11.32 0.61 -6.43
N PHE A 120 11.18 0.81 -5.14
CA PHE A 120 10.10 1.58 -4.53
C PHE A 120 10.64 2.37 -3.33
N LYS A 121 9.97 3.46 -2.97
CA LYS A 121 10.31 4.21 -1.78
C LYS A 121 9.57 3.62 -0.59
N LEU A 122 10.33 3.02 0.32
CA LEU A 122 9.81 2.50 1.58
C LEU A 122 9.75 3.61 2.63
N ASN A 123 8.59 3.79 3.24
CA ASN A 123 8.40 4.76 4.32
C ASN A 123 8.36 4.08 5.69
N ARG A 124 7.78 2.88 5.78
CA ARG A 124 7.66 2.10 7.02
C ARG A 124 7.55 0.60 6.74
N VAL A 125 8.16 -0.20 7.61
CA VAL A 125 7.91 -1.64 7.74
C VAL A 125 7.78 -1.96 9.22
N ASP A 126 6.64 -2.54 9.60
CA ASP A 126 6.44 -3.05 10.95
C ASP A 126 6.54 -4.57 10.91
N CYS A 127 7.28 -5.15 11.86
CA CYS A 127 7.47 -6.59 11.98
C CYS A 127 6.88 -7.09 13.29
N THR A 128 6.09 -8.15 13.21
CA THR A 128 5.50 -8.84 14.37
C THR A 128 6.26 -10.12 14.66
N VAL A 129 6.55 -10.34 15.94
CA VAL A 129 7.22 -11.55 16.45
C VAL A 129 6.51 -11.97 17.74
N MET A 130 6.26 -13.27 17.88
CA MET A 130 5.78 -13.84 19.14
C MET A 130 6.99 -14.11 20.03
N PHE A 131 6.91 -13.70 21.29
CA PHE A 131 7.94 -13.94 22.29
C PHE A 131 7.33 -14.70 23.46
N ASP A 132 7.91 -15.86 23.79
CA ASP A 132 7.54 -16.61 24.98
C ASP A 132 8.19 -15.96 26.21
N VAL A 133 7.37 -15.50 27.14
CA VAL A 133 7.81 -14.87 28.40
C VAL A 133 8.03 -15.89 29.52
N GLY A 134 7.86 -17.18 29.23
CA GLY A 134 8.00 -18.27 30.17
C GLY A 134 6.81 -18.40 31.12
N ASN A 135 6.78 -19.54 31.79
CA ASN A 135 5.88 -19.85 32.90
C ASN A 135 6.64 -20.77 33.85
N THR A 136 6.40 -20.65 35.16
CA THR A 136 6.88 -21.59 36.20
C THR A 136 6.57 -23.07 35.92
N ALA A 137 5.66 -23.38 35.00
CA ALA A 137 5.38 -24.76 34.55
C ALA A 137 6.37 -25.32 33.51
N ASN A 138 7.27 -24.50 32.95
CA ASN A 138 8.27 -24.89 31.94
C ASN A 138 9.72 -24.91 32.50
N ALA A 139 9.89 -24.85 33.82
CA ALA A 139 11.18 -24.86 34.52
C ALA A 139 11.52 -26.24 35.11
#